data_AF-A0A1Z9XL46-F1
#
_entry.id   AF-A0A1Z9XL46-F1
#
_cell.length_a   1.000
_cell.length_b   1.000
_cell.length_c   1.000
_cell.angle_alpha   90.00
_cell.angle_beta   90.00
_cell.angle_gamma   90.00
#
_symmetry.space_group_name_H-M   'P 1'
#
loop_
_entity.id
_entity.type
_entity.pdbx_description
1 polymer ?
#
loop_
_entity_poly.entity_id
_entity_poly.type
_entity_poly.pdbx_seq_one_letter_code
_entity_poly.pdbx_strand_id
1 'polypeptide(L)'
;MVNFNSVSHAFLLNRYRVLPLLLSTAVSSVAAPVYALQQSELEVYPPNWWAGMQNPEVELMIYGEGVADDTVSIDKGKAIINRVKALDSENYLFVTLDTSGARAQELTLTLTDNDGSYRRLHYSLEKRKEGSASRKGFGPEDAIYLIAPDRFANGNSANDNVDGYQDKADRQLKGSRHGGDIQGIVDNLDYIKSMGFTQIWTMPMLENAMDKYSYHGYSTTDYYTIDPRFGSNDAFLELSEHAKSEGVGVIMDMVLNHIGSNHKWLEDTPSKDWINNEGKFVGTTHKRESLHDPHAIESDIKGFSDGWFVPTMPDLNQRNPHLANYLVQNAIWW
;
A
#
# COMPACT_ATOMS: atom_id res chain seq x y z
N MET A 1 -16.29 21.87 -70.94
CA MET A 1 -17.75 21.81 -71.05
C MET A 1 -18.33 22.61 -69.89
N VAL A 2 -19.02 23.71 -70.22
CA VAL A 2 -20.03 24.50 -69.48
C VAL A 2 -19.92 24.60 -67.94
N ASN A 3 -19.49 25.69 -67.28
CA ASN A 3 -19.99 27.08 -67.08
C ASN A 3 -21.03 27.32 -65.94
N PHE A 4 -20.72 28.33 -65.11
CA PHE A 4 -21.57 29.23 -64.28
C PHE A 4 -22.32 28.66 -63.05
N ASN A 5 -22.56 29.35 -61.91
CA ASN A 5 -22.46 30.75 -61.44
C ASN A 5 -22.64 30.69 -59.88
N SER A 6 -21.88 31.39 -59.00
CA SER A 6 -22.04 32.79 -58.49
C SER A 6 -23.28 32.98 -57.58
N VAL A 7 -23.40 33.80 -56.51
CA VAL A 7 -22.80 35.05 -55.99
C VAL A 7 -23.15 35.19 -54.48
N SER A 8 -22.16 35.66 -53.70
CA SER A 8 -22.13 36.72 -52.65
C SER A 8 -23.38 37.22 -51.91
N HIS A 9 -23.21 37.74 -50.69
CA HIS A 9 -23.48 39.15 -50.32
C HIS A 9 -22.75 39.54 -49.01
N ALA A 10 -22.25 40.77 -49.00
CA ALA A 10 -21.43 41.41 -47.96
C ALA A 10 -22.21 42.58 -47.31
N PHE A 11 -21.54 43.27 -46.37
CA PHE A 11 -21.85 44.60 -45.80
C PHE A 11 -22.88 44.62 -44.65
N LEU A 12 -22.78 45.41 -43.58
CA LEU A 12 -22.10 46.70 -43.34
C LEU A 12 -21.88 46.94 -41.83
N LEU A 13 -20.85 47.72 -41.53
CA LEU A 13 -20.60 48.41 -40.26
C LEU A 13 -21.76 49.36 -39.88
N ASN A 14 -22.01 49.54 -38.58
CA ASN A 14 -22.35 50.88 -38.11
C ASN A 14 -21.84 51.16 -36.69
N ARG A 15 -21.14 52.30 -36.56
CA ARG A 15 -20.60 52.87 -35.33
C ARG A 15 -21.60 53.89 -34.80
N TYR A 16 -21.87 53.87 -33.50
CA TYR A 16 -22.29 55.08 -32.79
C TYR A 16 -21.53 55.20 -31.46
N ARG A 17 -20.81 56.33 -31.33
CA ARG A 17 -20.22 56.84 -30.08
C ARG A 17 -21.30 57.58 -29.30
N VAL A 18 -21.43 57.30 -28.01
CA VAL A 18 -21.92 58.25 -26.99
C VAL A 18 -21.04 58.06 -25.74
N LEU A 19 -20.52 59.18 -25.23
CA LEU A 19 -19.74 59.35 -23.98
C LEU A 19 -20.65 60.11 -22.98
N PRO A 20 -20.27 60.37 -21.72
CA PRO A 20 -19.83 59.53 -20.59
C PRO A 20 -20.86 59.54 -19.43
N LEU A 21 -20.73 58.68 -18.40
CA LEU A 21 -21.08 59.06 -17.03
C LEU A 21 -20.40 58.14 -15.99
N LEU A 22 -19.60 58.75 -15.12
CA LEU A 22 -19.08 58.18 -13.90
C LEU A 22 -20.25 57.95 -12.92
N LEU A 23 -20.52 56.71 -12.56
CA LEU A 23 -21.24 56.38 -11.33
C LEU A 23 -20.38 55.43 -10.50
N SER A 24 -19.92 55.96 -9.37
CA SER A 24 -19.34 55.24 -8.26
C SER A 24 -20.37 54.31 -7.64
N THR A 25 -20.17 53.00 -7.76
CA THR A 25 -20.82 52.01 -6.89
C THR A 25 -19.74 51.31 -6.09
N ALA A 26 -19.67 51.66 -4.80
CA ALA A 26 -18.90 50.92 -3.82
C ALA A 26 -19.48 49.49 -3.72
N VAL A 27 -18.78 48.52 -4.30
CA VAL A 27 -19.02 47.11 -4.01
C VAL A 27 -18.18 46.79 -2.77
N SER A 28 -18.84 46.75 -1.62
CA SER A 28 -18.26 46.16 -0.41
C SER A 28 -18.01 44.68 -0.70
N SER A 29 -16.76 44.34 -1.04
CA SER A 29 -16.29 42.96 -1.06
C SER A 29 -16.31 42.44 0.38
N VAL A 30 -17.35 41.70 0.75
CA VAL A 30 -17.26 40.80 1.89
C VAL A 30 -16.27 39.72 1.48
N ALA A 31 -15.02 39.88 1.90
CA ALA A 31 -14.05 38.81 1.84
C ALA A 31 -14.54 37.72 2.80
N ALA A 32 -15.29 36.75 2.28
CA ALA A 32 -15.39 35.47 2.96
C ALA A 32 -13.99 34.85 2.90
N PRO A 33 -13.37 34.48 4.03
CA PRO A 33 -12.19 33.65 3.98
C PRO A 33 -12.64 32.31 3.40
N VAL A 34 -12.36 32.11 2.11
CA VAL A 34 -12.33 30.78 1.53
C VAL A 34 -11.08 30.15 2.15
N TYR A 35 -11.25 29.50 3.30
CA TYR A 35 -10.33 28.46 3.71
C TYR A 35 -10.48 27.37 2.65
N ALA A 36 -9.70 27.47 1.59
CA ALA A 36 -9.37 26.32 0.79
C ALA A 36 -8.59 25.41 1.76
N LEU A 37 -9.29 24.43 2.34
CA LEU A 37 -8.65 23.27 2.94
C LEU A 37 -7.87 22.62 1.82
N GLN A 38 -6.57 22.93 1.75
CA GLN A 38 -5.63 22.09 1.06
C GLN A 38 -5.62 20.79 1.87
N GLN A 39 -6.45 19.85 1.43
CA GLN A 39 -6.49 18.52 2.02
C GLN A 39 -5.14 17.89 1.69
N SER A 40 -4.18 17.96 2.61
CA SER A 40 -3.10 16.99 2.60
C SER A 40 -3.78 15.62 2.69
N GLU A 41 -3.58 14.80 1.66
CA GLU A 41 -4.14 13.44 1.65
C GLU A 41 -3.45 12.67 2.76
N LEU A 42 -4.21 12.32 3.80
CA LEU A 42 -3.73 11.43 4.85
C LEU A 42 -3.64 10.02 4.27
N GLU A 43 -2.49 9.38 4.43
CA GLU A 43 -2.35 7.94 4.18
C GLU A 43 -2.67 7.18 5.46
N VAL A 44 -3.34 6.04 5.36
CA VAL A 44 -3.71 5.20 6.52
C VAL A 44 -3.40 3.74 6.25
N TYR A 45 -2.84 3.07 7.26
CA TYR A 45 -2.47 1.66 7.21
C TYR A 45 -2.98 0.90 8.45
N PRO A 46 -3.68 -0.24 8.30
CA PRO A 46 -4.21 -0.78 7.04
C PRO A 46 -5.26 0.15 6.42
N PRO A 47 -5.47 0.15 5.09
CA PRO A 47 -6.36 1.10 4.39
C PRO A 47 -7.85 0.94 4.74
N ASN A 48 -8.24 -0.26 5.17
CA ASN A 48 -9.55 -0.64 5.66
C ASN A 48 -9.39 -1.82 6.63
N TRP A 49 -10.46 -2.17 7.35
CA TRP A 49 -10.49 -3.33 8.23
C TRP A 49 -11.84 -4.04 8.17
N TRP A 50 -12.04 -5.09 8.98
CA TRP A 50 -13.32 -5.81 9.04
C TRP A 50 -13.93 -5.78 10.43
N ALA A 51 -15.26 -5.69 10.48
CA ALA A 51 -16.01 -5.90 11.71
C ALA A 51 -16.02 -7.39 12.11
N GLY A 52 -15.98 -7.68 13.40
CA GLY A 52 -16.05 -9.05 13.92
C GLY A 52 -14.76 -9.86 13.69
N MET A 53 -13.61 -9.20 13.72
CA MET A 53 -12.30 -9.86 13.81
C MET A 53 -12.11 -10.48 15.20
N GLN A 54 -11.29 -11.54 15.29
CA GLN A 54 -11.06 -12.25 16.55
C GLN A 54 -10.39 -11.34 17.60
N ASN A 55 -9.38 -10.58 17.17
CA ASN A 55 -8.91 -9.42 17.91
C ASN A 55 -9.78 -8.22 17.46
N PRO A 56 -10.56 -7.59 18.37
CA PRO A 56 -11.37 -6.43 18.02
C PRO A 56 -10.55 -5.14 17.90
N GLU A 57 -9.26 -5.14 18.26
CA GLU A 57 -8.41 -3.96 18.11
C GLU A 57 -7.77 -3.88 16.72
N VAL A 58 -7.77 -2.66 16.16
CA VAL A 58 -6.98 -2.31 14.99
C VAL A 58 -6.23 -1.01 15.26
N GLU A 59 -4.91 -1.01 15.07
CA GLU A 59 -4.05 0.15 15.20
C GLU A 59 -3.79 0.75 13.82
N LEU A 60 -4.31 1.94 13.58
CA LEU A 60 -4.11 2.69 12.35
C LEU A 60 -2.80 3.45 12.45
N MET A 61 -1.90 3.24 11.49
CA MET A 61 -0.75 4.10 11.24
C MET A 61 -1.17 5.16 10.22
N ILE A 62 -1.34 6.39 10.68
CA ILE A 62 -1.73 7.53 9.84
C ILE A 62 -0.47 8.34 9.52
N TYR A 63 -0.24 8.60 8.24
CA TYR A 63 0.85 9.45 7.76
C TYR A 63 0.30 10.71 7.12
N GLY A 64 0.89 11.85 7.46
CA GLY A 64 0.54 13.16 6.91
C GLY A 64 1.33 14.27 7.58
N GLU A 65 1.54 15.37 6.88
CA GLU A 65 2.32 16.51 7.39
C GLU A 65 1.76 17.01 8.73
N GLY A 66 2.60 16.98 9.77
CA GLY A 66 2.28 17.51 11.12
C GLY A 66 1.20 16.73 11.88
N VAL A 67 0.80 15.54 11.43
CA VAL A 67 -0.32 14.79 12.03
C VAL A 67 -0.04 14.32 13.47
N ALA A 68 1.22 14.26 13.90
CA ALA A 68 1.60 13.78 15.24
C ALA A 68 1.01 14.63 16.38
N ASP A 69 0.75 15.91 16.15
CA ASP A 69 0.20 16.85 17.13
C ASP A 69 -1.34 16.90 17.12
N ASP A 70 -1.99 16.17 16.21
CA ASP A 70 -3.44 16.19 16.08
C ASP A 70 -4.15 15.49 17.24
N THR A 71 -5.25 16.11 17.67
CA THR A 71 -6.26 15.42 18.47
C THR A 71 -7.22 14.67 17.57
N VAL A 72 -7.57 13.44 17.94
CA VAL A 72 -8.43 12.57 17.13
C VAL A 72 -9.78 12.36 17.78
N SER A 73 -10.84 12.54 17.01
CA SER A 73 -12.19 12.15 17.36
C SER A 73 -12.78 11.25 16.28
N ILE A 74 -13.77 10.45 16.65
CA ILE A 74 -14.48 9.57 15.74
C ILE A 74 -15.99 9.86 15.83
N ASP A 75 -16.68 9.79 14.69
CA ASP A 75 -18.14 9.94 14.65
C ASP A 75 -18.83 8.98 15.64
N LYS A 76 -19.96 9.41 16.20
CA LYS A 76 -20.71 8.62 17.19
C LYS A 76 -21.09 7.25 16.60
N GLY A 77 -20.48 6.20 17.11
CA GLY A 77 -20.69 4.83 16.67
C GLY A 77 -20.31 3.82 17.76
N LYS A 78 -20.24 2.54 17.36
CA LYS A 78 -19.81 1.45 18.26
C LYS A 78 -18.31 1.13 18.16
N ALA A 79 -17.58 1.76 17.25
CA ALA A 79 -16.13 1.79 17.27
C ALA A 79 -15.69 2.95 18.18
N ILE A 80 -14.69 2.73 19.02
CA ILE A 80 -14.16 3.74 19.94
C ILE A 80 -12.65 3.85 19.80
N ILE A 81 -12.12 5.06 20.00
CA ILE A 81 -10.67 5.27 20.07
C ILE A 81 -10.20 4.80 21.46
N ASN A 82 -9.39 3.76 21.50
CA ASN A 82 -8.78 3.25 22.73
C ASN A 82 -7.49 4.00 23.07
N ARG A 83 -6.65 4.26 22.06
CA ARG A 83 -5.33 4.89 22.25
C ARG A 83 -4.98 5.76 21.05
N VAL A 84 -4.31 6.87 21.31
CA VAL A 84 -3.65 7.71 20.30
C VAL A 84 -2.19 7.88 20.73
N LYS A 85 -1.25 7.70 19.81
CA LYS A 85 0.17 7.72 20.11
C LYS A 85 0.97 8.31 18.95
N ALA A 86 1.63 9.43 19.19
CA ALA A 86 2.72 9.92 18.36
C ALA A 86 4.03 9.20 18.72
N LEU A 87 4.91 9.04 17.72
CA LEU A 87 6.27 8.51 17.87
C LEU A 87 7.31 9.63 17.74
N ASP A 88 8.44 9.41 17.05
CA ASP A 88 9.50 10.41 16.94
C ASP A 88 9.31 11.37 15.76
N SER A 89 8.69 10.91 14.67
CA SER A 89 8.40 11.76 13.50
C SER A 89 7.11 12.56 13.71
N GLU A 90 7.14 13.83 13.30
CA GLU A 90 6.01 14.76 13.35
C GLU A 90 4.89 14.38 12.36
N ASN A 91 5.18 13.47 11.43
CA ASN A 91 4.28 13.10 10.34
C ASN A 91 3.58 11.76 10.53
N TYR A 92 3.72 11.11 11.69
CA TYR A 92 3.05 9.84 11.99
C TYR A 92 2.23 9.90 13.27
N LEU A 93 0.98 9.42 13.19
CA LEU A 93 0.08 9.26 14.32
C LEU A 93 -0.51 7.85 14.33
N PHE A 94 -0.37 7.15 15.46
CA PHE A 94 -0.95 5.83 15.65
C PHE A 94 -2.27 5.94 16.43
N VAL A 95 -3.35 5.40 15.87
CA VAL A 95 -4.69 5.44 16.46
C VAL A 95 -5.23 4.02 16.60
N THR A 96 -5.33 3.52 17.84
CA THR A 96 -5.93 2.21 18.13
C THR A 96 -7.43 2.34 18.31
N LEU A 97 -8.19 1.62 17.49
CA LEU A 97 -9.65 1.51 17.58
C LEU A 97 -10.03 0.17 18.22
N ASP A 98 -11.02 0.19 19.12
CA ASP A 98 -11.75 -1.01 19.56
C ASP A 98 -13.04 -1.14 18.73
N THR A 99 -13.16 -2.27 18.02
CA THR A 99 -14.26 -2.58 17.11
C THR A 99 -15.21 -3.67 17.65
N SER A 100 -15.09 -4.08 18.91
CA SER A 100 -15.84 -5.19 19.52
C SER A 100 -17.37 -5.07 19.39
N GLY A 101 -17.90 -3.85 19.44
CA GLY A 101 -19.31 -3.56 19.23
C GLY A 101 -19.68 -3.16 17.80
N ALA A 102 -18.69 -2.90 16.94
CA ALA A 102 -18.89 -2.32 15.61
C ALA A 102 -19.52 -3.33 14.65
N ARG A 103 -20.35 -2.80 13.72
CA ARG A 103 -20.80 -3.53 12.54
C ARG A 103 -20.02 -3.01 11.33
N ALA A 104 -20.19 -3.66 10.19
CA ALA A 104 -19.70 -3.12 8.94
C ALA A 104 -20.32 -1.73 8.70
N GLN A 105 -19.49 -0.71 8.52
CA GLN A 105 -19.85 0.70 8.42
C GLN A 105 -18.65 1.53 7.96
N GLU A 106 -18.92 2.73 7.45
CA GLU A 106 -17.91 3.77 7.29
C GLU A 106 -17.74 4.55 8.59
N LEU A 107 -16.49 4.80 8.96
CA LEU A 107 -16.11 5.65 10.08
C LEU A 107 -15.54 6.96 9.54
N THR A 108 -15.84 8.07 10.19
CA THR A 108 -15.11 9.33 9.96
C THR A 108 -14.29 9.65 11.19
N LEU A 109 -12.97 9.69 11.03
CA LEU A 109 -12.06 10.23 12.02
C LEU A 109 -11.82 11.69 11.67
N THR A 110 -12.02 12.58 12.65
CA THR A 110 -11.65 14.00 12.53
C THR A 110 -10.39 14.23 13.34
N LEU A 111 -9.32 14.58 12.63
CA LEU A 111 -8.02 14.94 13.21
C LEU A 111 -7.96 16.47 13.25
N THR A 112 -7.78 17.04 14.44
CA THR A 112 -7.81 18.49 14.67
C THR A 112 -6.47 18.96 15.21
N ASP A 113 -5.85 19.88 14.47
CA ASP A 113 -4.58 20.51 14.79
C ASP A 113 -4.79 21.52 15.94
N ASN A 114 -3.68 21.91 16.58
CA ASN A 114 -3.62 22.89 17.66
C ASN A 114 -4.14 24.28 17.24
N ASP A 115 -4.04 24.64 15.96
CA ASP A 115 -4.59 25.89 15.43
C ASP A 115 -6.11 25.84 15.16
N GLY A 116 -6.73 24.67 15.36
CA GLY A 116 -8.16 24.42 15.16
C GLY A 116 -8.53 24.04 13.72
N SER A 117 -7.58 24.00 12.79
CA SER A 117 -7.78 23.37 11.49
C SER A 117 -7.99 21.86 11.64
N TYR A 118 -8.68 21.24 10.69
CA TYR A 118 -8.99 19.82 10.79
C TYR A 118 -8.94 19.11 9.44
N ARG A 119 -8.63 17.81 9.51
CA ARG A 119 -8.60 16.86 8.40
C ARG A 119 -9.58 15.73 8.71
N ARG A 120 -10.25 15.21 7.69
CA ARG A 120 -11.15 14.04 7.82
C ARG A 120 -10.56 12.85 7.12
N LEU A 121 -10.51 11.74 7.84
CA LEU A 121 -10.16 10.43 7.33
C LEU A 121 -11.41 9.56 7.32
N HIS A 122 -11.81 9.10 6.14
CA HIS A 122 -12.86 8.10 5.99
C HIS A 122 -12.25 6.71 6.05
N TYR A 123 -12.78 5.84 6.90
CA TYR A 123 -12.20 4.53 7.19
C TYR A 123 -13.27 3.44 7.18
N SER A 124 -13.10 2.44 6.32
CA SER A 124 -14.09 1.38 6.14
C SER A 124 -13.87 0.22 7.12
N LEU A 125 -14.93 -0.13 7.87
CA LEU A 125 -15.06 -1.44 8.48
C LEU A 125 -15.97 -2.30 7.61
N GLU A 126 -15.40 -3.28 6.94
CA GLU A 126 -16.10 -4.15 6.02
C GLU A 126 -16.78 -5.33 6.71
N LYS A 127 -17.69 -5.97 5.96
CA LYS A 127 -18.29 -7.25 6.35
C LYS A 127 -17.38 -8.40 5.91
N ARG A 128 -17.01 -9.27 6.86
CA ARG A 128 -16.27 -10.50 6.55
C ARG A 128 -17.09 -11.42 5.63
N LYS A 129 -16.42 -12.04 4.65
CA LYS A 129 -16.99 -13.14 3.85
C LYS A 129 -17.43 -14.29 4.78
N GLU A 130 -18.54 -14.94 4.45
CA GLU A 130 -19.02 -16.10 5.21
C GLU A 130 -17.95 -17.20 5.25
N GLY A 131 -17.77 -17.82 6.42
CA GLY A 131 -16.73 -18.85 6.62
C GLY A 131 -15.28 -18.33 6.61
N SER A 132 -15.04 -17.01 6.53
CA SER A 132 -13.68 -16.42 6.50
C SER A 132 -12.80 -16.86 7.66
N ALA A 133 -13.33 -16.91 8.88
CA ALA A 133 -12.59 -17.32 10.08
C ALA A 133 -12.28 -18.83 10.11
N SER A 134 -13.11 -19.63 9.45
CA SER A 134 -12.99 -21.08 9.37
C SER A 134 -12.43 -21.53 8.02
N ARG A 135 -11.76 -20.65 7.29
CA ARG A 135 -11.11 -21.00 6.02
C ARG A 135 -10.10 -22.12 6.28
N LYS A 136 -10.11 -23.14 5.41
CA LYS A 136 -9.17 -24.25 5.51
C LYS A 136 -7.86 -23.82 4.87
N GLY A 137 -6.75 -23.89 5.61
CA GLY A 137 -5.41 -23.74 5.05
C GLY A 137 -5.00 -24.96 4.24
N PHE A 138 -3.86 -24.88 3.55
CA PHE A 138 -3.26 -26.03 2.88
C PHE A 138 -2.83 -27.10 3.90
N GLY A 139 -2.81 -28.36 3.48
CA GLY A 139 -2.50 -29.51 4.34
C GLY A 139 -1.76 -30.65 3.63
N PRO A 140 -1.59 -31.81 4.30
CA PRO A 140 -0.89 -32.97 3.73
C PRO A 140 -1.52 -33.56 2.46
N GLU A 141 -2.79 -33.27 2.20
CA GLU A 141 -3.49 -33.66 0.97
C GLU A 141 -3.20 -32.75 -0.23
N ASP A 142 -2.59 -31.59 -0.01
CA ASP A 142 -2.32 -30.60 -1.05
C ASP A 142 -0.98 -30.82 -1.75
N ALA A 143 -0.92 -30.44 -3.02
CA ALA A 143 0.32 -30.30 -3.77
C ALA A 143 0.50 -28.83 -4.18
N ILE A 144 1.66 -28.24 -3.83
CA ILE A 144 1.95 -26.82 -4.01
C ILE A 144 2.83 -26.59 -5.24
N TYR A 145 2.40 -25.69 -6.13
CA TYR A 145 3.18 -25.22 -7.28
C TYR A 145 3.79 -23.84 -6.98
N LEU A 146 5.12 -23.76 -6.88
CA LEU A 146 5.84 -22.50 -6.68
C LEU A 146 6.00 -21.74 -8.00
N ILE A 147 5.60 -20.47 -8.00
CA ILE A 147 5.64 -19.55 -9.13
C ILE A 147 6.60 -18.40 -8.80
N ALA A 148 7.53 -18.12 -9.70
CA ALA A 148 8.23 -16.84 -9.78
C ALA A 148 7.45 -15.94 -10.75
N PRO A 149 6.61 -14.99 -10.28
CA PRO A 149 5.61 -14.32 -11.12
C PRO A 149 6.20 -13.68 -12.37
N ASP A 150 7.27 -12.89 -12.22
CA ASP A 150 7.99 -12.22 -13.31
C ASP A 150 8.54 -13.20 -14.38
N ARG A 151 8.67 -14.49 -14.04
CA ARG A 151 9.32 -15.51 -14.87
C ARG A 151 8.39 -16.60 -15.37
N PHE A 152 7.12 -16.58 -14.96
CA PHE A 152 6.18 -17.63 -15.28
C PHE A 152 5.52 -17.42 -16.65
N ALA A 153 4.66 -16.41 -16.75
CA ALA A 153 3.95 -16.07 -17.98
C ALA A 153 3.63 -14.57 -17.98
N ASN A 154 3.87 -13.91 -19.11
CA ASN A 154 3.51 -12.51 -19.35
C ASN A 154 2.16 -12.49 -20.09
N GLY A 155 1.09 -12.16 -19.37
CA GLY A 155 -0.26 -12.05 -19.91
C GLY A 155 -0.63 -10.63 -20.35
N ASN A 156 0.10 -9.62 -19.88
CA ASN A 156 -0.15 -8.22 -20.16
C ASN A 156 1.15 -7.40 -20.32
N SER A 157 1.73 -7.43 -21.52
CA SER A 157 2.96 -6.68 -21.80
C SER A 157 2.85 -5.15 -21.68
N ALA A 158 1.64 -4.60 -21.52
CA ALA A 158 1.46 -3.17 -21.27
C ALA A 158 1.90 -2.74 -19.86
N ASN A 159 2.02 -3.67 -18.90
CA ASN A 159 2.48 -3.38 -17.54
C ASN A 159 3.98 -3.71 -17.31
N ASP A 160 4.68 -4.29 -18.30
CA ASP A 160 6.11 -4.64 -18.20
C ASP A 160 6.97 -3.47 -17.69
N ASN A 161 6.59 -2.25 -18.07
CA ASN A 161 7.23 -1.02 -17.67
C ASN A 161 6.18 -0.02 -17.18
N VAL A 162 6.39 0.50 -15.98
CA VAL A 162 5.55 1.55 -15.37
C VAL A 162 6.40 2.82 -15.20
N ASP A 163 5.79 3.98 -15.41
CA ASP A 163 6.44 5.27 -15.20
C ASP A 163 6.82 5.44 -13.72
N GLY A 164 7.96 6.08 -13.44
CA GLY A 164 8.51 6.20 -12.08
C GLY A 164 9.37 5.00 -11.62
N TYR A 165 9.16 3.80 -12.16
CA TYR A 165 9.97 2.62 -11.82
C TYR A 165 11.25 2.55 -12.66
N GLN A 166 12.40 2.42 -12.00
CA GLN A 166 13.71 2.48 -12.65
C GLN A 166 14.14 1.14 -13.27
N ASP A 167 13.83 0.01 -12.63
CA ASP A 167 14.14 -1.33 -13.15
C ASP A 167 13.19 -1.71 -14.29
N LYS A 168 13.63 -1.44 -15.52
CA LYS A 168 12.89 -1.70 -16.76
C LYS A 168 12.96 -3.17 -17.17
N ALA A 169 11.93 -3.64 -17.88
CA ALA A 169 11.91 -4.98 -18.43
C ALA A 169 12.95 -5.15 -19.53
N ASP A 170 13.79 -6.18 -19.41
CA ASP A 170 14.71 -6.64 -20.43
C ASP A 170 14.89 -8.15 -20.30
N ARG A 171 14.17 -8.92 -21.12
CA ARG A 171 14.18 -10.38 -21.04
C ARG A 171 15.53 -11.02 -21.39
N GLN A 172 16.48 -10.27 -21.97
CA GLN A 172 17.83 -10.77 -22.26
C GLN A 172 18.76 -10.72 -21.06
N LEU A 173 18.47 -9.86 -20.08
CA LEU A 173 19.27 -9.72 -18.87
C LEU A 173 18.69 -10.60 -17.75
N LYS A 174 19.53 -11.42 -17.11
CA LYS A 174 19.05 -12.37 -16.08
C LYS A 174 18.48 -11.68 -14.83
N GLY A 175 19.01 -10.50 -14.50
CA GLY A 175 18.71 -9.76 -13.27
C GLY A 175 17.65 -8.69 -13.41
N SER A 176 17.19 -8.39 -14.61
CA SER A 176 16.09 -7.47 -14.89
C SER A 176 14.75 -8.19 -14.79
N ARG A 177 13.68 -7.41 -14.96
CA ARG A 177 12.31 -7.90 -15.12
C ARG A 177 12.09 -8.51 -16.49
N HIS A 178 11.31 -9.59 -16.53
CA HIS A 178 10.96 -10.34 -17.74
C HIS A 178 9.48 -10.21 -18.10
N GLY A 179 8.69 -9.55 -17.25
CA GLY A 179 7.31 -9.12 -17.53
C GLY A 179 6.24 -10.16 -17.20
N GLY A 180 6.59 -11.25 -16.51
CA GLY A 180 5.55 -12.15 -16.01
C GLY A 180 4.66 -11.47 -14.98
N ASP A 181 3.36 -11.75 -15.00
CA ASP A 181 2.34 -10.97 -14.29
C ASP A 181 1.16 -11.82 -13.81
N ILE A 182 0.23 -11.20 -13.08
CA ILE A 182 -0.95 -11.90 -12.52
C ILE A 182 -1.85 -12.45 -13.63
N GLN A 183 -2.03 -11.71 -14.73
CA GLN A 183 -2.84 -12.17 -15.85
C GLN A 183 -2.27 -13.45 -16.45
N GLY A 184 -0.96 -13.52 -16.63
CA GLY A 184 -0.27 -14.71 -17.11
C GLY A 184 -0.41 -15.90 -16.16
N ILE A 185 -0.49 -15.67 -14.83
CA ILE A 185 -0.82 -16.73 -13.87
C ILE A 185 -2.25 -17.22 -14.10
N VAL A 186 -3.23 -16.31 -14.15
CA VAL A 186 -4.65 -16.62 -14.35
C VAL A 186 -4.85 -17.42 -15.64
N ASP A 187 -4.24 -16.99 -16.75
CA ASP A 187 -4.34 -17.63 -18.07
C ASP A 187 -3.79 -19.08 -18.09
N ASN A 188 -2.98 -19.45 -17.09
CA ASN A 188 -2.32 -20.76 -17.00
C ASN A 188 -2.75 -21.57 -15.76
N LEU A 189 -3.81 -21.18 -15.05
CA LEU A 189 -4.33 -21.96 -13.91
C LEU A 189 -4.79 -23.35 -14.32
N ASP A 190 -5.42 -23.49 -15.50
CA ASP A 190 -5.81 -24.79 -16.07
C ASP A 190 -4.60 -25.72 -16.27
N TYR A 191 -3.47 -25.18 -16.72
CA TYR A 191 -2.22 -25.93 -16.85
C TYR A 191 -1.76 -26.45 -15.49
N ILE A 192 -1.73 -25.59 -14.47
CA ILE A 192 -1.31 -25.95 -13.10
C ILE A 192 -2.23 -27.05 -12.53
N LYS A 193 -3.54 -26.86 -12.65
CA LYS A 193 -4.56 -27.82 -12.22
C LYS A 193 -4.43 -29.16 -12.94
N SER A 194 -4.17 -29.15 -14.25
CA SER A 194 -4.05 -30.38 -15.05
C SER A 194 -2.90 -31.30 -14.60
N MET A 195 -1.87 -30.73 -13.97
CA MET A 195 -0.77 -31.47 -13.36
C MET A 195 -1.12 -32.05 -11.98
N GLY A 196 -2.27 -31.69 -11.40
CA GLY A 196 -2.75 -32.17 -10.11
C GLY A 196 -2.35 -31.30 -8.91
N PHE A 197 -1.81 -30.09 -9.13
CA PHE A 197 -1.57 -29.14 -8.04
C PHE A 197 -2.88 -28.53 -7.54
N THR A 198 -2.98 -28.37 -6.22
CA THR A 198 -4.16 -27.83 -5.53
C THR A 198 -3.89 -26.50 -4.85
N GLN A 199 -2.63 -26.04 -4.88
CA GLN A 199 -2.21 -24.76 -4.34
C GLN A 199 -1.18 -24.13 -5.28
N ILE A 200 -1.22 -22.81 -5.42
CA ILE A 200 -0.10 -22.02 -5.93
C ILE A 200 0.55 -21.27 -4.77
N TRP A 201 1.88 -21.21 -4.78
CA TRP A 201 2.66 -20.30 -3.95
C TRP A 201 3.40 -19.36 -4.87
N THR A 202 3.13 -18.06 -4.78
CA THR A 202 3.87 -17.05 -5.55
C THR A 202 5.01 -16.50 -4.71
N MET A 203 6.21 -16.34 -5.29
CA MET A 203 7.20 -15.40 -4.74
C MET A 203 6.55 -14.01 -4.52
N PRO A 204 7.13 -13.12 -3.68
CA PRO A 204 6.44 -11.90 -3.26
C PRO A 204 6.03 -11.02 -4.45
N MET A 205 4.81 -10.51 -4.39
CA MET A 205 4.23 -9.63 -5.43
C MET A 205 3.92 -8.22 -4.93
N LEU A 206 4.20 -7.94 -3.65
CA LEU A 206 4.15 -6.59 -3.12
C LEU A 206 5.14 -5.69 -3.86
N GLU A 207 4.85 -4.38 -3.87
CA GLU A 207 5.62 -3.41 -4.61
C GLU A 207 7.11 -3.49 -4.29
N ASN A 208 7.92 -3.50 -5.35
CA ASN A 208 9.36 -3.50 -5.25
C ASN A 208 9.94 -2.44 -6.21
N ALA A 209 9.82 -1.17 -5.83
CA ALA A 209 10.30 -0.02 -6.59
C ALA A 209 11.83 0.18 -6.53
N MET A 210 12.59 -0.92 -6.45
CA MET A 210 14.06 -0.90 -6.45
C MET A 210 14.63 -0.64 -7.85
N ASP A 211 15.83 -0.07 -7.91
CA ASP A 211 16.46 0.34 -9.18
C ASP A 211 16.92 -0.82 -10.07
N LYS A 212 17.08 -2.01 -9.48
CA LYS A 212 17.56 -3.23 -10.13
C LYS A 212 17.16 -4.43 -9.30
N TYR A 213 17.09 -5.60 -9.94
CA TYR A 213 16.75 -6.87 -9.30
C TYR A 213 15.35 -6.88 -8.66
N SER A 214 14.48 -5.94 -8.99
CA SER A 214 13.13 -5.84 -8.41
C SER A 214 12.25 -7.07 -8.71
N TYR A 215 12.59 -7.84 -9.75
CA TYR A 215 11.84 -9.00 -10.20
C TYR A 215 11.61 -10.07 -9.12
N HIS A 216 12.50 -10.16 -8.12
CA HIS A 216 12.43 -11.22 -7.12
C HIS A 216 11.42 -10.92 -5.99
N GLY A 217 10.93 -9.68 -5.85
CA GLY A 217 9.90 -9.32 -4.87
C GLY A 217 10.40 -9.09 -3.44
N TYR A 218 11.43 -9.81 -2.96
CA TYR A 218 11.93 -9.75 -1.56
C TYR A 218 12.46 -8.40 -1.00
N SER A 219 12.35 -7.27 -1.71
CA SER A 219 12.76 -5.94 -1.23
C SER A 219 11.57 -4.97 -1.27
N THR A 220 10.53 -5.28 -0.49
CA THR A 220 9.26 -4.56 -0.46
C THR A 220 9.43 -3.06 -0.21
N THR A 221 8.81 -2.22 -1.04
CA THR A 221 8.79 -0.75 -0.92
C THR A 221 7.42 -0.21 -0.50
N ASP A 222 6.36 -1.00 -0.66
CA ASP A 222 5.03 -0.78 -0.10
C ASP A 222 4.39 -2.13 0.29
N TYR A 223 3.94 -2.24 1.54
CA TYR A 223 3.34 -3.44 2.10
C TYR A 223 1.87 -3.66 1.71
N TYR A 224 1.17 -2.62 1.28
CA TYR A 224 -0.28 -2.65 0.99
C TYR A 224 -0.60 -2.52 -0.50
N THR A 225 0.41 -2.59 -1.36
CA THR A 225 0.27 -2.40 -2.81
C THR A 225 0.96 -3.55 -3.55
N ILE A 226 0.24 -4.21 -4.46
CA ILE A 226 0.83 -5.11 -5.46
C ILE A 226 1.68 -4.28 -6.41
N ASP A 227 2.86 -4.78 -6.79
CA ASP A 227 3.70 -4.13 -7.78
C ASP A 227 2.91 -3.90 -9.08
N PRO A 228 2.81 -2.66 -9.59
CA PRO A 228 1.97 -2.37 -10.75
C PRO A 228 2.44 -3.08 -12.03
N ARG A 229 3.68 -3.59 -12.04
CA ARG A 229 4.22 -4.43 -13.12
C ARG A 229 3.73 -5.89 -13.05
N PHE A 230 3.06 -6.28 -11.97
CA PHE A 230 2.34 -7.55 -11.85
C PHE A 230 0.83 -7.38 -12.03
N GLY A 231 0.26 -6.24 -11.64
CA GLY A 231 -1.18 -5.97 -11.69
C GLY A 231 -1.59 -4.97 -10.61
N SER A 232 -2.81 -5.10 -10.10
CA SER A 232 -3.34 -4.31 -8.99
C SER A 232 -3.70 -5.19 -7.79
N ASN A 233 -4.04 -4.57 -6.66
CA ASN A 233 -4.63 -5.30 -5.52
C ASN A 233 -5.91 -6.04 -5.94
N ASP A 234 -6.75 -5.42 -6.78
CA ASP A 234 -7.94 -6.06 -7.34
C ASP A 234 -7.57 -7.26 -8.22
N ALA A 235 -6.54 -7.16 -9.05
CA ALA A 235 -6.07 -8.30 -9.85
C ALA A 235 -5.60 -9.46 -8.97
N PHE A 236 -4.97 -9.19 -7.82
CA PHE A 236 -4.58 -10.24 -6.87
C PHE A 236 -5.80 -10.89 -6.20
N LEU A 237 -6.83 -10.11 -5.87
CA LEU A 237 -8.11 -10.64 -5.40
C LEU A 237 -8.77 -11.52 -6.48
N GLU A 238 -8.80 -11.05 -7.74
CA GLU A 238 -9.33 -11.80 -8.88
C GLU A 238 -8.58 -13.11 -9.11
N LEU A 239 -7.24 -13.11 -8.99
CA LEU A 239 -6.43 -14.33 -9.03
C LEU A 239 -6.89 -15.34 -7.96
N SER A 240 -7.07 -14.89 -6.72
CA SER A 240 -7.51 -15.73 -5.61
C SER A 240 -8.91 -16.29 -5.84
N GLU A 241 -9.83 -15.47 -6.35
CA GLU A 241 -11.20 -15.89 -6.65
C GLU A 241 -11.27 -16.86 -7.83
N HIS A 242 -10.51 -16.62 -8.90
CA HIS A 242 -10.42 -17.50 -10.06
C HIS A 242 -9.76 -18.84 -9.69
N ALA A 243 -8.61 -18.81 -9.01
CA ALA A 243 -7.94 -20.02 -8.53
C ALA A 243 -8.88 -20.86 -7.65
N LYS A 244 -9.59 -20.22 -6.72
CA LYS A 244 -10.58 -20.90 -5.88
C LYS A 244 -11.70 -21.54 -6.69
N SER A 245 -12.20 -20.89 -7.75
CA SER A 245 -13.23 -21.45 -8.63
C SER A 245 -12.76 -22.72 -9.35
N GLU A 246 -11.44 -22.82 -9.57
CA GLU A 246 -10.77 -23.98 -10.16
C GLU A 246 -10.33 -25.04 -9.14
N GLY A 247 -10.60 -24.83 -7.85
CA GLY A 247 -10.19 -25.72 -6.76
C GLY A 247 -8.72 -25.58 -6.35
N VAL A 248 -8.08 -24.46 -6.69
CA VAL A 248 -6.69 -24.13 -6.39
C VAL A 248 -6.64 -23.02 -5.33
N GLY A 249 -5.93 -23.23 -4.22
CA GLY A 249 -5.70 -22.18 -3.23
C GLY A 249 -4.47 -21.32 -3.57
N VAL A 250 -4.38 -20.14 -2.95
CA VAL A 250 -3.27 -19.19 -3.15
C VAL A 250 -2.54 -18.99 -1.81
N ILE A 251 -1.23 -19.19 -1.84
CA ILE A 251 -0.30 -18.96 -0.73
C ILE A 251 0.56 -17.74 -1.07
N MET A 252 0.46 -16.71 -0.23
CA MET A 252 1.24 -15.49 -0.38
C MET A 252 2.59 -15.61 0.34
N ASP A 253 3.67 -15.26 -0.35
CA ASP A 253 5.00 -15.11 0.25
C ASP A 253 5.12 -13.73 0.91
N MET A 254 5.39 -13.69 2.21
CA MET A 254 5.45 -12.47 3.01
C MET A 254 6.83 -12.28 3.64
N VAL A 255 7.43 -11.10 3.41
CA VAL A 255 8.73 -10.73 3.98
C VAL A 255 8.51 -9.84 5.19
N LEU A 256 8.75 -10.39 6.39
CA LEU A 256 8.57 -9.65 7.64
C LEU A 256 9.88 -9.03 8.15
N ASN A 257 11.03 -9.58 7.75
CA ASN A 257 12.32 -9.25 8.35
C ASN A 257 12.88 -7.90 7.87
N HIS A 258 12.73 -7.58 6.59
CA HIS A 258 13.37 -6.43 5.97
C HIS A 258 12.48 -5.82 4.88
N ILE A 259 12.82 -4.61 4.48
CA ILE A 259 12.23 -3.86 3.37
C ILE A 259 13.27 -3.60 2.27
N GLY A 260 12.88 -2.98 1.16
CA GLY A 260 13.82 -2.40 0.20
C GLY A 260 14.32 -1.02 0.64
N SER A 261 15.52 -0.63 0.24
CA SER A 261 16.08 0.69 0.57
C SER A 261 15.35 1.87 -0.08
N ASN A 262 14.47 1.61 -1.06
CA ASN A 262 13.59 2.62 -1.67
C ASN A 262 12.23 2.73 -0.96
N HIS A 263 12.02 2.05 0.18
CA HIS A 263 10.79 2.17 0.97
C HIS A 263 10.70 3.57 1.60
N LYS A 264 9.52 4.19 1.56
CA LYS A 264 9.28 5.57 2.07
C LYS A 264 9.68 5.84 3.52
N TRP A 265 9.75 4.77 4.33
CA TRP A 265 10.21 4.83 5.72
C TRP A 265 11.69 5.22 5.87
N LEU A 266 12.46 5.17 4.77
CA LEU A 266 13.85 5.63 4.75
C LEU A 266 13.94 7.15 4.49
N GLU A 267 12.88 7.77 3.98
CA GLU A 267 12.77 9.22 3.83
C GLU A 267 12.27 9.87 5.12
N ASP A 268 11.22 9.29 5.71
CA ASP A 268 10.66 9.71 7.00
C ASP A 268 10.27 8.48 7.83
N THR A 269 11.06 8.21 8.87
CA THR A 269 10.93 7.01 9.68
C THR A 269 9.99 7.27 10.87
N PRO A 270 9.02 6.38 11.17
CA PRO A 270 8.07 6.62 12.27
C PRO A 270 8.72 6.80 13.64
N SER A 271 9.78 6.03 13.93
CA SER A 271 10.59 6.16 15.13
C SER A 271 12.07 5.86 14.85
N LYS A 272 12.97 6.41 15.66
CA LYS A 272 14.43 6.23 15.52
C LYS A 272 14.85 4.76 15.59
N ASP A 273 14.06 3.94 16.28
CA ASP A 273 14.28 2.51 16.43
C ASP A 273 13.49 1.67 15.42
N TRP A 274 12.81 2.24 14.43
CA TRP A 274 11.99 1.48 13.46
C TRP A 274 12.81 0.51 12.61
N ILE A 275 14.04 0.91 12.27
CA ILE A 275 15.02 0.12 11.52
C ILE A 275 16.20 -0.18 12.45
N ASN A 276 16.62 -1.44 12.48
CA ASN A 276 17.74 -1.89 13.29
C ASN A 276 19.03 -1.16 12.93
N ASN A 277 19.93 -1.05 13.92
CA ASN A 277 21.21 -0.35 13.82
C ASN A 277 21.08 1.13 13.43
N GLU A 278 20.05 1.81 13.95
CA GLU A 278 19.81 3.24 13.70
C GLU A 278 19.70 3.56 12.19
N GLY A 279 19.10 2.66 11.41
CA GLY A 279 18.96 2.81 9.97
C GLY A 279 20.26 2.67 9.18
N LYS A 280 21.36 2.18 9.78
CA LYS A 280 22.65 1.98 9.11
C LYS A 280 22.90 0.51 8.82
N PHE A 281 23.49 0.23 7.67
CA PHE A 281 23.84 -1.14 7.30
C PHE A 281 24.87 -1.74 8.26
N VAL A 282 24.47 -2.81 8.93
CA VAL A 282 25.33 -3.75 9.62
C VAL A 282 24.91 -5.15 9.16
N GLY A 283 25.80 -5.85 8.44
CA GLY A 283 25.45 -7.14 7.83
C GLY A 283 25.23 -8.25 8.85
N THR A 284 24.21 -9.09 8.62
CA THR A 284 23.95 -10.26 9.46
C THR A 284 25.07 -11.30 9.38
N THR A 285 25.37 -11.92 10.52
CA THR A 285 26.34 -13.00 10.62
C THR A 285 25.83 -14.32 10.02
N HIS A 286 24.51 -14.41 9.78
CA HIS A 286 23.82 -15.63 9.33
C HIS A 286 23.95 -16.83 10.30
N LYS A 287 24.38 -16.61 11.55
CA LYS A 287 24.47 -17.64 12.59
C LYS A 287 23.11 -17.93 13.23
N ARG A 288 22.17 -18.48 12.46
CA ARG A 288 20.78 -18.73 12.91
C ARG A 288 20.67 -19.59 14.18
N GLU A 289 21.66 -20.45 14.42
CA GLU A 289 21.74 -21.31 15.59
C GLU A 289 21.82 -20.49 16.89
N SER A 290 22.31 -19.24 16.83
CA SER A 290 22.43 -18.36 17.99
C SER A 290 21.09 -18.08 18.69
N LEU A 291 19.96 -18.16 17.97
CA LEU A 291 18.63 -17.91 18.55
C LEU A 291 18.12 -19.04 19.45
N HIS A 292 18.69 -20.24 19.36
CA HIS A 292 18.23 -21.42 20.09
C HIS A 292 19.38 -22.26 20.67
N ASP A 293 20.62 -21.77 20.57
CA ASP A 293 21.78 -22.36 21.22
C ASP A 293 21.87 -21.88 22.68
N PRO A 294 21.80 -22.79 23.68
CA PRO A 294 21.97 -22.42 25.09
C PRO A 294 23.36 -21.86 25.43
N HIS A 295 24.32 -21.93 24.51
CA HIS A 295 25.67 -21.38 24.63
C HIS A 295 25.90 -20.12 23.80
N ALA A 296 24.86 -19.59 23.15
CA ALA A 296 24.97 -18.38 22.35
C ALA A 296 25.41 -17.18 23.19
N ILE A 297 26.19 -16.30 22.57
CA ILE A 297 26.54 -14.99 23.14
C ILE A 297 25.67 -13.90 22.53
N GLU A 298 25.40 -12.85 23.30
CA GLU A 298 24.52 -11.74 22.93
C GLU A 298 24.87 -11.11 21.56
N SER A 299 26.17 -11.00 21.25
CA SER A 299 26.61 -10.44 19.97
C SER A 299 26.26 -11.31 18.77
N ASP A 300 26.21 -12.63 18.93
CA ASP A 300 25.81 -13.56 17.87
C ASP A 300 24.28 -13.58 17.70
N ILE A 301 23.52 -13.41 18.79
CA ILE A 301 22.07 -13.25 18.76
C ILE A 301 21.71 -11.96 18.01
N LYS A 302 22.27 -10.82 18.44
CA LYS A 302 22.08 -9.51 17.78
C LYS A 302 22.60 -9.53 16.34
N GLY A 303 23.78 -10.11 16.12
CA GLY A 303 24.36 -10.21 14.79
C GLY A 303 23.53 -11.05 13.82
N PHE A 304 22.66 -11.94 14.28
CA PHE A 304 21.69 -12.63 13.43
C PHE A 304 20.36 -11.87 13.32
N SER A 305 19.79 -11.45 14.45
CA SER A 305 18.43 -10.89 14.55
C SER A 305 18.28 -9.41 14.21
N ASP A 306 19.36 -8.63 14.28
CA ASP A 306 19.37 -7.19 14.01
C ASP A 306 20.16 -6.86 12.72
N GLY A 307 20.80 -7.86 12.13
CA GLY A 307 21.71 -7.68 11.01
C GLY A 307 20.96 -7.62 9.67
N TRP A 308 21.31 -6.67 8.83
CA TRP A 308 20.76 -6.53 7.49
C TRP A 308 21.25 -7.66 6.59
N PHE A 309 20.36 -8.18 5.74
CA PHE A 309 20.71 -9.23 4.79
C PHE A 309 21.75 -8.73 3.76
N VAL A 310 21.50 -7.55 3.19
CA VAL A 310 22.37 -6.82 2.26
C VAL A 310 22.16 -5.31 2.41
N PRO A 311 23.06 -4.44 1.89
CA PRO A 311 22.93 -2.99 2.04
C PRO A 311 21.62 -2.38 1.50
N THR A 312 20.98 -3.03 0.54
CA THR A 312 19.70 -2.57 -0.05
C THR A 312 18.47 -3.15 0.65
N MET A 313 18.65 -3.89 1.74
CA MET A 313 17.56 -4.51 2.52
C MET A 313 17.62 -4.07 4.00
N PRO A 314 17.11 -2.87 4.33
CA PRO A 314 17.00 -2.41 5.72
C PRO A 314 16.23 -3.37 6.61
N ASP A 315 16.81 -3.70 7.76
CA ASP A 315 16.26 -4.67 8.71
C ASP A 315 15.28 -4.01 9.68
N LEU A 316 14.08 -4.59 9.82
CA LEU A 316 12.99 -4.04 10.61
C LEU A 316 13.13 -4.41 12.09
N ASN A 317 13.02 -3.44 12.99
CA ASN A 317 13.05 -3.70 14.43
C ASN A 317 11.70 -4.22 14.96
N GLN A 318 11.44 -5.51 14.80
CA GLN A 318 10.20 -6.16 15.23
C GLN A 318 9.96 -6.16 16.76
N ARG A 319 10.89 -5.66 17.57
CA ARG A 319 10.67 -5.43 19.00
C ARG A 319 9.88 -4.15 19.28
N ASN A 320 9.85 -3.22 18.32
CA ASN A 320 8.96 -2.07 18.40
C ASN A 320 7.52 -2.57 18.25
N PRO A 321 6.64 -2.37 19.25
CA PRO A 321 5.30 -2.95 19.24
C PRO A 321 4.41 -2.41 18.12
N HIS A 322 4.62 -1.16 17.69
CA HIS A 322 3.86 -0.56 16.58
C HIS A 322 4.27 -1.15 15.23
N LEU A 323 5.57 -1.41 15.02
CA LEU A 323 6.04 -2.12 13.84
C LEU A 323 5.57 -3.59 13.82
N ALA A 324 5.66 -4.27 14.96
CA ALA A 324 5.15 -5.64 15.08
C ALA A 324 3.65 -5.71 14.76
N ASN A 325 2.85 -4.79 15.32
CA ASN A 325 1.42 -4.68 15.03
C ASN A 325 1.17 -4.38 13.56
N TYR A 326 1.92 -3.45 12.95
CA TYR A 326 1.81 -3.12 11.52
C TYR A 326 1.98 -4.37 10.66
N LEU A 327 3.04 -5.16 10.90
CA LEU A 327 3.33 -6.38 10.14
C LEU A 327 2.27 -7.47 10.37
N VAL A 328 1.80 -7.65 11.60
CA VAL A 328 0.73 -8.60 11.93
C VAL A 328 -0.58 -8.22 11.24
N GLN A 329 -0.96 -6.94 11.29
CA GLN A 329 -2.18 -6.46 10.64
C GLN A 329 -2.07 -6.53 9.12
N ASN A 330 -0.90 -6.25 8.55
CA ASN A 330 -0.65 -6.41 7.12
C ASN A 330 -0.85 -7.87 6.68
N ALA A 331 -0.31 -8.84 7.43
CA ALA A 331 -0.50 -10.26 7.14
C ALA A 331 -1.94 -10.76 7.31
N ILE A 332 -2.74 -10.10 8.14
CA ILE A 332 -4.17 -10.40 8.32
C ILE A 332 -5.03 -9.73 7.23
N TRP A 333 -4.59 -8.57 6.74
CA TRP A 333 -5.29 -7.77 5.74
C TRP A 333 -5.28 -8.43 4.36
N TRP A 334 -4.14 -9.00 3.98
CA TRP A 334 -4.00 -9.84 2.78
C TRP A 334 -4.72 -11.20 2.92
#